data_AF-A0A969LMD0-F1
#
_entry.id   AF-A0A969LMD0-F1
#
_cell.length_a   1.000
_cell.length_b   1.000
_cell.length_c   1.000
_cell.angle_alpha   90.00
_cell.angle_beta   90.00
_cell.angle_gamma   90.00
#
_symmetry.space_group_name_H-M   'P 1'
#
loop_
_entity.id
_entity.type
_entity.pdbx_description
1 polymer ?
#
loop_
_entity_poly.entity_id
_entity_poly.type
_entity_poly.pdbx_seq_one_letter_code
_entity_poly.pdbx_strand_id
1 'polypeptide(L)'
;NLSGIDLWLDDARSGVLTIETNVVSGRVDLAALGDDTATFDGGGLDRKLSVYRLPEADWSRRFACEHTVARTGTADVPVYVRVTQMDGHQAWSSPIYLIA
;
A
#
# COMPACT_ATOMS: atom_id res chain seq x y z
N ASN A 1 0.88 -2.73 -10.57
CA ASN A 1 -0.23 -3.69 -10.36
C ASN A 1 -0.10 -4.18 -8.93
N LEU A 2 -1.19 -4.23 -8.17
CA LEU A 2 -1.23 -4.70 -6.80
C LEU A 2 -2.23 -5.86 -6.72
N SER A 3 -1.84 -6.93 -6.05
CA SER A 3 -2.70 -8.07 -5.75
C SER A 3 -2.26 -8.66 -4.42
N GLY A 4 -3.18 -9.27 -3.70
CA GLY A 4 -2.96 -9.80 -2.38
C GLY A 4 -4.13 -10.63 -1.89
N ILE A 5 -4.00 -11.10 -0.65
CA ILE A 5 -5.05 -11.80 0.08
C ILE A 5 -5.05 -11.28 1.51
N ASP A 6 -6.22 -11.32 2.14
CA ASP A 6 -6.37 -11.05 3.56
C ASP A 6 -6.40 -12.38 4.31
N LEU A 7 -5.68 -12.43 5.44
CA LEU A 7 -5.59 -13.60 6.31
C LEU A 7 -6.23 -13.28 7.66
N TRP A 8 -7.30 -14.00 8.01
CA TRP A 8 -7.86 -13.99 9.36
C TRP A 8 -7.25 -15.12 10.15
N LEU A 9 -6.66 -14.77 11.29
CA LEU A 9 -5.98 -15.70 12.19
C LEU A 9 -6.66 -15.64 13.56
N ASP A 10 -6.87 -16.80 14.20
CA ASP A 10 -7.41 -16.86 15.56
C ASP A 10 -6.45 -16.20 16.58
N ASP A 11 -5.14 -16.33 16.36
CA ASP A 11 -4.08 -15.59 17.05
C ASP A 11 -3.17 -14.90 16.03
N ALA A 12 -3.41 -13.61 15.81
CA ALA A 12 -2.63 -12.80 14.87
C ALA A 12 -1.35 -12.20 15.47
N ARG A 13 -1.04 -12.49 16.75
CA ARG A 13 0.11 -11.90 17.47
C ARG A 13 1.22 -12.91 17.76
N SER A 14 1.02 -14.17 17.40
CA SER A 14 1.95 -15.26 17.69
C SER A 14 2.15 -16.16 16.47
N GLY A 15 3.39 -16.59 16.25
CA GLY A 15 3.77 -17.51 15.19
C GLY A 15 4.49 -16.85 14.03
N VAL A 16 4.85 -17.67 13.03
CA VAL A 16 5.65 -17.25 11.86
C VAL A 16 4.88 -17.51 10.58
N LEU A 17 4.63 -16.46 9.81
CA LEU A 17 4.14 -16.56 8.44
C LEU A 17 5.31 -16.83 7.50
N THR A 18 5.25 -17.92 6.75
CA THR A 18 6.21 -18.23 5.68
C THR A 18 5.52 -18.09 4.34
N ILE A 19 6.16 -17.38 3.42
CA ILE A 19 5.62 -17.08 2.10
C ILE A 19 6.62 -17.51 1.06
N GLU A 20 6.17 -18.34 0.12
CA GLU A 20 6.97 -18.84 -0.98
C GLU A 20 6.30 -18.51 -2.30
N THR A 21 7.03 -17.84 -3.18
CA THR A 21 6.58 -17.56 -4.56
C THR A 21 7.73 -17.84 -5.51
N ASN A 22 7.45 -17.82 -6.82
CA ASN A 22 8.48 -17.95 -7.84
C ASN A 22 9.34 -16.69 -8.02
N VAL A 23 9.03 -15.58 -7.35
CA VAL A 23 9.74 -14.29 -7.49
C VAL A 23 10.50 -13.92 -6.22
N VAL A 24 9.84 -13.94 -5.07
CA VAL A 24 10.43 -13.62 -3.77
C VAL A 24 9.76 -14.46 -2.67
N SER A 25 10.57 -14.89 -1.70
CA SER A 25 10.11 -15.63 -0.53
C SER A 25 10.52 -14.90 0.74
N GLY A 26 9.78 -15.11 1.82
CA GLY A 26 9.98 -14.39 3.07
C GLY A 26 9.43 -15.13 4.27
N ARG A 27 9.96 -14.78 5.45
CA ARG A 27 9.42 -15.20 6.75
C ARG A 27 9.19 -13.97 7.60
N VAL A 28 8.04 -13.92 8.26
CA VAL A 28 7.66 -12.82 9.13
C VAL A 28 7.18 -13.38 10.45
N ASP A 29 7.76 -12.90 11.55
CA ASP A 29 7.20 -13.11 12.88
C ASP A 29 5.97 -12.22 13.04
N LEU A 30 4.81 -12.81 13.31
CA LEU A 30 3.55 -12.08 13.45
C LEU A 30 3.56 -11.10 14.64
N ALA A 31 4.38 -11.38 15.66
CA ALA A 31 4.57 -10.48 16.80
C ALA A 31 5.29 -9.19 16.39
N ALA A 32 6.13 -9.23 15.35
CA ALA A 32 6.89 -8.09 14.86
C ALA A 32 6.08 -7.15 13.93
N LEU A 33 4.91 -7.57 13.46
CA LEU A 33 4.10 -6.84 12.47
C LEU A 33 3.30 -5.65 13.02
N GLY A 34 3.47 -5.27 14.31
CA GLY A 34 2.85 -4.13 15.01
C GLY A 34 1.95 -3.20 14.17
N ASP A 35 2.42 -1.97 13.95
CA ASP A 35 1.95 -1.03 12.93
C ASP A 35 2.92 -0.97 11.72
N ASP A 36 3.89 -1.88 11.70
CA ASP A 36 4.97 -1.91 10.72
C ASP A 36 4.60 -2.77 9.51
N THR A 37 5.33 -2.55 8.41
CA THR A 37 5.22 -3.36 7.19
C THR A 37 6.51 -4.14 6.98
N ALA A 38 6.41 -5.46 6.86
CA ALA A 38 7.50 -6.30 6.38
C ALA A 38 7.49 -6.29 4.84
N THR A 39 8.57 -5.83 4.21
CA THR A 39 8.69 -5.78 2.75
C THR A 39 9.84 -6.65 2.27
N PHE A 40 9.58 -7.41 1.21
CA PHE A 40 10.56 -8.23 0.51
C PHE A 40 10.70 -7.74 -0.93
N ASP A 41 11.93 -7.43 -1.34
CA ASP A 41 12.25 -6.96 -2.69
C ASP A 41 12.29 -8.14 -3.68
N GLY A 42 11.47 -8.06 -4.73
CA GLY A 42 11.40 -9.02 -5.83
C GLY A 42 12.08 -8.54 -7.13
N GLY A 43 12.77 -7.41 -7.08
CA GLY A 43 13.54 -6.80 -8.16
C GLY A 43 12.73 -6.46 -9.42
N GLY A 44 13.45 -6.13 -10.49
CA GLY A 44 12.85 -5.75 -11.77
C GLY A 44 12.13 -4.40 -11.68
N LEU A 45 10.85 -4.37 -12.06
CA LEU A 45 10.01 -3.15 -12.08
C LEU A 45 9.49 -2.77 -10.69
N ASP A 46 10.39 -2.66 -9.71
CA ASP A 46 10.08 -2.38 -8.30
C ASP A 46 9.05 -3.36 -7.70
N ARG A 47 9.13 -4.64 -8.08
CA ARG A 47 8.22 -5.66 -7.56
C ARG A 47 8.52 -5.90 -6.09
N LYS A 48 7.49 -5.89 -5.27
CA LYS A 48 7.60 -6.06 -3.82
C LYS A 48 6.51 -6.98 -3.33
N LEU A 49 6.84 -7.81 -2.34
CA LEU A 49 5.87 -8.47 -1.49
C LEU A 49 5.84 -7.73 -0.15
N SER A 50 4.65 -7.37 0.33
CA SER A 50 4.50 -6.67 1.61
C SER A 50 3.50 -7.40 2.49
N VAL A 51 3.82 -7.50 3.78
CA VAL A 51 2.96 -8.07 4.82
C VAL A 51 2.81 -7.01 5.90
N TYR A 52 1.57 -6.72 6.27
CA TYR A 52 1.24 -5.71 7.27
C TYR A 52 -0.08 -6.08 7.95
N ARG A 53 -0.30 -5.54 9.14
CA ARG A 53 -1.55 -5.72 9.88
C ARG A 53 -2.59 -4.71 9.38
N LEU A 54 -3.79 -5.18 9.07
CA LEU A 54 -4.94 -4.30 8.86
C LEU A 54 -5.47 -3.80 10.21
N PRO A 55 -6.07 -2.60 10.28
CA PRO A 55 -6.61 -2.10 11.53
C PRO A 55 -7.60 -3.07 12.18
N GLU A 56 -7.36 -3.43 13.44
CA GLU A 56 -8.27 -4.28 14.23
C GLU A 56 -9.54 -3.52 14.64
N ALA A 57 -9.50 -2.17 14.62
CA ALA A 57 -10.59 -1.27 14.95
C ALA A 57 -10.63 -0.05 14.01
N ASP A 58 -11.75 0.67 14.02
CA ASP A 58 -12.02 1.86 13.21
C ASP A 58 -11.92 1.66 11.68
N TRP A 59 -12.91 0.95 11.14
CA TRP A 59 -13.11 0.74 9.71
C TRP A 59 -13.85 1.91 9.07
N SER A 60 -13.38 3.14 9.32
CA SER A 60 -13.97 4.34 8.71
C SER A 60 -14.00 4.20 7.18
N ARG A 61 -15.16 4.52 6.61
CA ARG A 61 -15.39 4.50 5.16
C ARG A 61 -15.25 5.89 4.53
N ARG A 62 -14.76 6.86 5.29
CA ARG A 62 -14.59 8.24 4.86
C ARG A 62 -13.14 8.65 5.05
N PHE A 63 -12.60 9.26 4.01
CA PHE A 63 -11.26 9.81 3.99
C PHE A 63 -11.32 11.21 3.38
N ALA A 64 -10.67 12.16 4.04
CA ALA A 64 -10.46 13.51 3.54
C ALA A 64 -8.98 13.83 3.66
N CYS A 65 -8.40 14.37 2.59
CA CYS A 65 -7.01 14.79 2.54
C CYS A 65 -6.94 16.08 1.73
N GLU A 66 -6.09 16.99 2.19
CA GLU A 66 -5.76 18.22 1.49
C GLU A 66 -4.25 18.21 1.23
N HIS A 67 -3.86 18.52 -0.01
CA HIS A 67 -2.47 18.57 -0.42
C HIS A 67 -2.25 19.74 -1.37
N THR A 68 -1.25 20.57 -1.07
CA THR A 68 -0.88 21.72 -1.91
C THR A 68 0.27 21.33 -2.83
N VAL A 69 0.05 21.47 -4.14
CA VAL A 69 1.07 21.23 -5.17
C VAL A 69 1.60 22.57 -5.68
N ALA A 70 2.91 22.80 -5.57
CA ALA A 70 3.55 23.97 -6.15
C ALA A 70 3.76 23.79 -7.65
N ARG A 71 3.46 24.83 -8.44
CA ARG A 71 3.79 24.85 -9.87
C ARG A 71 5.19 25.44 -10.06
N THR A 72 6.03 24.74 -10.81
CA THR A 72 7.33 25.25 -11.28
C THR A 72 7.31 25.39 -12.80
N GLY A 73 7.65 26.59 -13.31
CA GLY A 73 7.73 26.85 -14.75
C GLY A 73 6.44 27.40 -15.36
N THR A 74 6.43 27.50 -16.69
CA THR A 74 5.39 28.18 -17.48
C THR A 74 4.49 27.22 -18.26
N ALA A 75 4.75 25.92 -18.23
CA ALA A 75 3.95 24.90 -18.92
C ALA A 75 2.78 24.41 -18.05
N ASP A 76 1.78 23.82 -18.70
CA ASP A 76 0.71 23.08 -18.02
C ASP A 76 1.27 21.82 -17.36
N VAL A 77 0.87 21.57 -16.12
CA VAL A 77 1.37 20.42 -15.34
C VAL A 77 0.22 19.46 -15.04
N PRO A 78 0.25 18.21 -15.53
CA PRO A 78 -0.72 17.19 -15.13
C PRO A 78 -0.38 16.65 -13.74
N VAL A 79 -1.35 16.74 -12.84
CA VAL A 79 -1.30 16.12 -11.51
C VAL A 79 -2.21 14.90 -11.50
N TYR A 80 -1.73 13.82 -10.89
CA TYR A 80 -2.47 12.57 -10.75
C TYR A 80 -2.68 12.27 -9.27
N VAL A 81 -3.89 11.85 -8.92
CA VAL A 81 -4.20 11.34 -7.59
C VAL A 81 -4.44 9.84 -7.69
N ARG A 82 -3.75 9.08 -6.84
CA ARG A 82 -4.01 7.65 -6.61
C ARG A 82 -4.38 7.46 -5.15
N VAL A 83 -5.48 6.78 -4.91
CA VAL A 83 -5.84 6.27 -3.58
C VAL A 83 -5.61 4.76 -3.58
N THR A 84 -4.96 4.26 -2.53
CA THR A 84 -4.89 2.83 -2.24
C THR A 84 -5.61 2.62 -0.92
N GLN A 85 -6.65 1.80 -0.94
CA GLN A 85 -7.45 1.45 0.23
C GLN A 85 -6.73 0.36 1.04
N MET A 86 -7.17 0.16 2.28
CA MET A 86 -6.57 -0.80 3.21
C MET A 86 -6.68 -2.24 2.70
N ASP A 87 -7.73 -2.57 1.95
CA ASP A 87 -7.93 -3.86 1.28
C ASP A 87 -7.15 -3.97 -0.06
N GLY A 88 -6.30 -2.99 -0.37
CA GLY A 88 -5.49 -2.95 -1.57
C GLY A 88 -6.21 -2.45 -2.84
N HIS A 89 -7.52 -2.16 -2.78
CA HIS A 89 -8.20 -1.57 -3.94
C HIS A 89 -7.65 -0.18 -4.28
N GLN A 90 -7.66 0.15 -5.56
CA GLN A 90 -7.09 1.40 -6.05
C GLN A 90 -8.10 2.19 -6.86
N ALA A 91 -8.08 3.51 -6.66
CA ALA A 91 -8.81 4.47 -7.45
C ALA A 91 -7.82 5.52 -8.00
N TRP A 92 -8.11 6.01 -9.19
CA TRP A 92 -7.29 7.00 -9.89
C TRP A 92 -8.15 8.15 -10.37
N SER A 93 -7.59 9.35 -10.33
CA SER A 93 -8.15 10.47 -11.06
C SER A 93 -7.75 10.42 -12.53
N SER A 94 -8.55 11.05 -13.40
CA SER A 94 -8.02 11.62 -14.64
C SER A 94 -6.93 12.65 -14.32
N PRO A 95 -6.07 13.03 -15.29
CA PRO A 95 -5.11 14.11 -15.06
C PRO A 95 -5.85 15.41 -14.69
N ILE A 96 -5.38 16.06 -13.64
CA ILE A 96 -5.81 17.38 -13.18
C ILE A 96 -4.75 18.36 -13.66
N TYR A 97 -5.07 19.19 -14.65
CA TYR A 97 -4.09 20.12 -15.21
C TYR A 97 -4.02 21.42 -14.40
N LEU A 98 -2.81 21.77 -13.97
CA LEU A 98 -2.49 23.10 -13.46
C LEU A 98 -2.08 23.97 -14.66
N ILE A 99 -3.00 24.84 -15.10
CA ILE A 99 -2.83 25.70 -16.28
C ILE A 99 -2.09 26.99 -15.90
N ALA A 100 -1.32 27.54 -16.85
CA ALA A 100 -0.58 28.80 -16.70
C ALA A 100 -1.46 30.06 -16.64
#